data_AF-A0A7K7AH03-F1
#
_entry.id   AF-A0A7K7AH03-F1
#
_cell.length_a   1.000
_cell.length_b   1.000
_cell.length_c   1.000
_cell.angle_alpha   90.00
_cell.angle_beta   90.00
_cell.angle_gamma   90.00
#
_symmetry.space_group_name_H-M   'P 1'
#
loop_
_entity.id
_entity.type
_entity.pdbx_description
1 polymer ?
#
loop_
_entity_poly.entity_id
_entity_poly.type
_entity_poly.pdbx_seq_one_letter_code
_entity_poly.pdbx_strand_id
1 'polypeptide(L)'
;LYPVLEKAGDKTLLISETAMGTLVDICEACGYDSMQCLINENSDYLVNGISLNLRQLAHQPHASRVLDTMLRHSDASLLPLVEDVIQDVLSALDQSYDSQVSTFLRVLYSLMAALVRWFGTPCSEEGPRGQDAEGQVLSSQEMERFFLDYVRQKRIAEGNVSDSDDEEAGRYHLVPPAEPQAPTAEAEGEVPLPSHAQLAKDVLERCIHLLSHGSLRVRLKVLDVLELCVTVLHPHGNHLLPMAHRLWPALVSRLTSDDPLAVLRAFKVLCTLAQKCGDFLRQRFSKDVLPKLASSLLSQAPASARAGPVYSHTLAFKLQLAVLQGLGSLCENLDMGE
;
A
#
# COMPACT_ATOMS: atom_id res chain seq x y z
N LEU A 1 8.80 2.60 -28.81
CA LEU A 1 8.09 2.31 -27.55
C LEU A 1 8.93 2.59 -26.30
N TYR A 2 10.11 1.97 -26.12
CA TYR A 2 10.93 2.10 -24.90
C TYR A 2 11.21 3.55 -24.41
N PRO A 3 11.66 4.50 -25.25
CA PRO A 3 11.96 5.86 -24.76
C PRO A 3 10.71 6.61 -24.30
N VAL A 4 9.55 6.31 -24.90
CA VAL A 4 8.27 6.93 -24.52
C VAL A 4 7.79 6.37 -23.19
N LEU A 5 7.87 5.06 -22.98
CA LEU A 5 7.58 4.42 -21.69
C LEU A 5 8.50 4.94 -20.57
N GLU A 6 9.77 5.18 -20.87
CA GLU A 6 10.70 5.78 -19.91
C GLU A 6 10.23 7.17 -19.43
N LYS A 7 9.69 7.98 -20.35
CA LYS A 7 9.15 9.32 -20.03
C LYS A 7 7.77 9.26 -19.37
N ALA A 8 6.96 8.26 -19.69
CA ALA A 8 5.69 8.02 -19.00
C ALA A 8 5.90 7.76 -17.49
N GLY A 9 7.02 7.15 -17.09
CA GLY A 9 7.38 6.92 -15.69
C GLY A 9 8.13 8.08 -14.99
N ASP A 10 8.28 9.25 -15.63
CA ASP A 10 8.98 10.40 -15.04
C ASP A 10 8.23 10.98 -13.83
N LYS A 11 8.95 11.70 -12.96
CA LYS A 11 8.36 12.37 -11.79
C LYS A 11 7.62 13.65 -12.18
N THR A 12 7.97 14.24 -13.32
CA THR A 12 7.38 15.47 -13.81
C THR A 12 6.05 15.17 -14.49
N LEU A 13 4.95 15.65 -13.92
CA LEU A 13 3.59 15.36 -14.40
C LEU A 13 3.42 15.71 -15.89
N LEU A 14 3.89 16.89 -16.32
CA LEU A 14 3.80 17.32 -17.72
C LEU A 14 4.51 16.35 -18.69
N ILE A 15 5.67 15.82 -18.31
CA ILE A 15 6.43 14.89 -19.14
C ILE A 15 5.70 13.53 -19.18
N SER A 16 5.23 13.07 -18.01
CA SER A 16 4.50 11.81 -17.88
C SER A 16 3.19 11.83 -18.67
N GLU A 17 2.38 12.89 -18.57
CA GLU A 17 1.12 13.02 -19.30
C GLU A 17 1.33 13.17 -20.80
N THR A 18 2.29 13.99 -21.23
CA THR A 18 2.60 14.13 -22.67
C THR A 18 3.04 12.79 -23.26
N ALA A 19 3.91 12.07 -22.55
CA ALA A 19 4.35 10.75 -22.96
C ALA A 19 3.20 9.73 -22.97
N MET A 20 2.27 9.80 -22.01
CA MET A 20 1.07 8.97 -21.98
C MET A 20 0.16 9.25 -23.17
N GLY A 21 -0.09 10.53 -23.50
CA GLY A 21 -0.81 10.91 -24.71
C GLY A 21 -0.13 10.40 -25.98
N THR A 22 1.20 10.51 -26.06
CA THR A 22 1.97 9.95 -27.19
C THR A 22 1.82 8.42 -27.29
N LEU A 23 1.70 7.70 -26.18
CA LEU A 23 1.45 6.25 -26.21
C LEU A 23 0.06 5.92 -26.76
N VAL A 24 -0.95 6.72 -26.44
CA VAL A 24 -2.29 6.59 -27.02
C VAL A 24 -2.25 6.87 -28.52
N ASP A 25 -1.56 7.93 -28.95
CA ASP A 25 -1.40 8.25 -30.37
C ASP A 25 -0.71 7.10 -31.14
N ILE A 26 0.33 6.50 -30.53
CA ILE A 26 1.02 5.32 -31.11
C ILE A 26 0.07 4.11 -31.16
N CYS A 27 -0.74 3.89 -30.12
CA CYS A 27 -1.71 2.81 -30.06
C CYS A 27 -2.70 2.90 -31.23
N GLU A 28 -3.28 4.09 -31.45
CA GLU A 28 -4.22 4.36 -32.54
C GLU A 28 -3.55 4.25 -33.91
N ALA A 29 -2.37 4.83 -34.09
CA ALA A 29 -1.65 4.82 -35.36
C ALA A 29 -1.19 3.41 -35.78
N CYS A 30 -0.87 2.55 -34.82
CA CYS A 30 -0.45 1.17 -35.07
C CYS A 30 -1.61 0.16 -35.09
N GLY A 31 -2.85 0.58 -34.80
CA GLY A 31 -4.03 -0.27 -34.85
C GLY A 31 -4.18 -1.24 -33.67
N TYR A 32 -3.68 -0.86 -32.48
CA TYR A 32 -3.89 -1.62 -31.26
C TYR A 32 -5.19 -1.19 -30.57
N ASP A 33 -5.94 -2.14 -30.01
CA ASP A 33 -7.23 -1.87 -29.34
C ASP A 33 -7.08 -1.12 -28.01
N SER A 34 -5.94 -1.25 -27.35
CA SER A 34 -5.67 -0.59 -26.06
C SER A 34 -4.17 -0.49 -25.79
N MET A 35 -3.80 0.44 -24.90
CA MET A 35 -2.43 0.57 -24.40
C MET A 35 -1.91 -0.72 -23.77
N GLN A 36 -2.80 -1.48 -23.10
CA GLN A 36 -2.46 -2.78 -22.53
C GLN A 36 -2.08 -3.78 -23.63
N CYS A 37 -2.83 -3.84 -24.73
CA CYS A 37 -2.52 -4.68 -25.88
C CYS A 37 -1.17 -4.29 -26.52
N LEU A 38 -0.95 -2.99 -26.75
CA LEU A 38 0.32 -2.47 -27.27
C LEU A 38 1.53 -2.92 -26.42
N ILE A 39 1.42 -2.86 -25.09
CA ILE A 39 2.52 -3.24 -24.19
C ILE A 39 2.69 -4.75 -24.16
N ASN A 40 1.61 -5.53 -24.09
CA ASN A 40 1.68 -6.99 -23.99
C ASN A 40 2.28 -7.63 -25.25
N GLU A 41 1.85 -7.20 -26.45
CA GLU A 41 2.37 -7.70 -27.74
C GLU A 41 3.83 -7.32 -28.00
N ASN A 42 4.36 -6.31 -27.30
CA ASN A 42 5.76 -5.87 -27.42
C ASN A 42 6.58 -6.17 -26.16
N SER A 43 6.03 -6.93 -25.21
CA SER A 43 6.56 -7.06 -23.85
C SER A 43 7.91 -7.77 -23.82
N ASP A 44 8.11 -8.80 -24.63
CA ASP A 44 9.34 -9.57 -24.81
C ASP A 44 10.52 -8.69 -25.27
N TYR A 45 10.30 -7.76 -26.22
CA TYR A 45 11.32 -6.79 -26.62
C TYR A 45 11.63 -5.78 -25.51
N LEU A 46 10.61 -5.31 -24.81
CA LEU A 46 10.76 -4.35 -23.72
C LEU A 46 11.49 -4.97 -22.53
N VAL A 47 11.14 -6.20 -22.16
CA VAL A 47 11.79 -6.99 -21.10
C VAL A 47 13.25 -7.21 -21.44
N ASN A 48 13.59 -7.63 -22.67
CA ASN A 48 14.99 -7.78 -23.07
C ASN A 48 15.77 -6.46 -22.93
N GLY A 49 15.17 -5.34 -23.35
CA GLY A 49 15.74 -4.00 -23.15
C GLY A 49 15.91 -3.62 -21.68
N ILE A 50 14.96 -3.99 -20.83
CA ILE A 50 15.04 -3.82 -19.38
C ILE A 50 16.18 -4.69 -18.82
N SER A 51 16.24 -6.00 -19.11
CA SER A 51 17.28 -6.91 -18.61
C SER A 51 18.70 -6.46 -18.95
N LEU A 52 18.92 -5.97 -20.18
CA LEU A 52 20.22 -5.41 -20.59
C LEU A 52 20.60 -4.16 -19.78
N ASN A 53 19.63 -3.29 -19.51
CA ASN A 53 19.84 -2.04 -18.78
C ASN A 53 19.82 -2.23 -17.25
N LEU A 54 19.21 -3.31 -16.74
CA LEU A 54 19.18 -3.65 -15.31
C LEU A 54 20.55 -4.08 -14.81
N ARG A 55 21.38 -4.72 -15.64
CA ARG A 55 22.79 -4.99 -15.30
C ARG A 55 23.59 -3.70 -15.04
N GLN A 56 23.09 -2.56 -15.51
CA GLN A 56 23.66 -1.23 -15.27
C GLN A 56 22.90 -0.41 -14.22
N LEU A 57 21.95 -1.01 -13.47
CA LEU A 57 21.06 -0.38 -12.49
C LEU A 57 21.75 0.62 -11.56
N ALA A 58 23.00 0.34 -11.18
CA ALA A 58 23.78 1.21 -10.31
C ALA A 58 24.03 2.62 -10.88
N HIS A 59 23.82 2.83 -12.19
CA HIS A 59 24.14 4.08 -12.87
C HIS A 59 22.95 4.76 -13.56
N GLN A 60 21.83 4.07 -13.82
CA GLN A 60 20.72 4.64 -14.60
C GLN A 60 19.32 4.21 -14.10
N PRO A 61 18.50 5.12 -13.55
CA PRO A 61 17.15 4.80 -13.05
C PRO A 61 16.12 4.58 -14.18
N HIS A 62 16.52 4.65 -15.45
CA HIS A 62 15.62 4.59 -16.61
C HIS A 62 14.93 3.24 -16.76
N ALA A 63 15.66 2.12 -16.59
CA ALA A 63 15.09 0.78 -16.72
C ALA A 63 13.98 0.51 -15.69
N SER A 64 14.17 0.99 -14.45
CA SER A 64 13.18 0.88 -13.37
C SER A 64 11.87 1.62 -13.68
N ARG A 65 11.93 2.72 -14.43
CA ARG A 65 10.75 3.50 -14.83
C ARG A 65 9.96 2.79 -15.93
N VAL A 66 10.65 2.23 -16.92
CA VAL A 66 10.00 1.45 -17.97
C VAL A 66 9.30 0.24 -17.35
N LEU A 67 9.98 -0.48 -16.45
CA LEU A 67 9.39 -1.58 -15.70
C LEU A 67 8.16 -1.14 -14.87
N ASP A 68 8.26 -0.02 -14.14
CA ASP A 68 7.14 0.59 -13.40
C ASP A 68 5.94 0.87 -14.33
N THR A 69 6.16 1.46 -15.51
CA THR A 69 5.08 1.73 -16.47
C THR A 69 4.47 0.46 -17.06
N MET A 70 5.27 -0.55 -17.37
CA MET A 70 4.77 -1.83 -17.87
C MET A 70 3.87 -2.51 -16.83
N LEU A 71 4.33 -2.59 -15.58
CA LEU A 71 3.55 -3.19 -14.48
C LEU A 71 2.22 -2.47 -14.23
N ARG A 72 2.14 -1.16 -14.45
CA ARG A 72 0.90 -0.37 -14.28
C ARG A 72 -0.11 -0.55 -15.40
N HIS A 73 0.36 -0.72 -16.64
CA HIS A 73 -0.50 -0.71 -17.83
C HIS A 73 -0.67 -2.07 -18.51
N SER A 74 -0.01 -3.13 -18.01
CA SER A 74 -0.18 -4.52 -18.46
C SER A 74 -1.10 -5.36 -17.55
N ASP A 75 -1.25 -6.64 -17.88
CA ASP A 75 -1.98 -7.66 -17.11
C ASP A 75 -1.08 -8.83 -16.64
N ALA A 76 -1.71 -9.86 -16.08
CA ALA A 76 -1.07 -11.06 -15.56
C ALA A 76 -0.19 -11.81 -16.58
N SER A 77 -0.43 -11.64 -17.89
CA SER A 77 0.37 -12.30 -18.94
C SER A 77 1.83 -11.82 -18.96
N LEU A 78 2.10 -10.64 -18.40
CA LEU A 78 3.44 -10.08 -18.29
C LEU A 78 4.29 -10.81 -17.24
N LEU A 79 3.69 -11.40 -16.21
CA LEU A 79 4.42 -11.94 -15.06
C LEU A 79 5.50 -12.97 -15.43
N PRO A 80 5.24 -14.00 -16.27
CA PRO A 80 6.26 -14.98 -16.63
C PRO A 80 7.46 -14.39 -17.36
N LEU A 81 7.28 -13.27 -18.08
CA LEU A 81 8.35 -12.61 -18.82
C LEU A 81 9.25 -11.76 -17.90
N VAL A 82 8.69 -11.24 -16.82
CA VAL A 82 9.35 -10.27 -15.94
C VAL A 82 9.90 -10.93 -14.67
N GLU A 83 9.59 -12.20 -14.43
CA GLU A 83 10.01 -12.95 -13.23
C GLU A 83 11.53 -12.92 -13.03
N ASP A 84 12.31 -13.26 -14.05
CA ASP A 84 13.79 -13.21 -14.00
C ASP A 84 14.32 -11.80 -13.73
N VAL A 85 13.71 -10.80 -14.38
CA VAL A 85 14.01 -9.38 -14.18
C VAL A 85 13.77 -8.95 -12.73
N ILE A 86 12.70 -9.44 -12.11
CA ILE A 86 12.38 -9.12 -10.72
C ILE A 86 13.34 -9.83 -9.77
N GLN A 87 13.73 -11.07 -10.06
CA GLN A 87 14.74 -11.77 -9.27
C GLN A 87 16.11 -11.06 -9.33
N ASP A 88 16.47 -10.51 -10.49
CA ASP A 88 17.65 -9.64 -10.61
C ASP A 88 17.51 -8.36 -9.76
N VAL A 89 16.33 -7.74 -9.73
CA VAL A 89 16.03 -6.57 -8.88
C VAL A 89 16.13 -6.91 -7.39
N LEU A 90 15.61 -8.06 -6.96
CA LEU A 90 15.71 -8.53 -5.57
C LEU A 90 17.16 -8.83 -5.18
N SER A 91 17.90 -9.50 -6.06
CA SER A 91 19.32 -9.79 -5.87
C SER A 91 20.16 -8.51 -5.81
N ALA A 92 19.83 -7.52 -6.63
CA ALA A 92 20.48 -6.21 -6.61
C ALA A 92 20.14 -5.42 -5.34
N LEU A 93 18.90 -5.50 -4.84
CA LEU A 93 18.51 -4.92 -3.56
C LEU A 93 19.35 -5.50 -2.42
N ASP A 94 19.51 -6.82 -2.38
CA ASP A 94 20.32 -7.52 -1.36
C ASP A 94 21.80 -7.11 -1.38
N GLN A 95 22.33 -6.73 -2.55
CA GLN A 95 23.71 -6.30 -2.75
C GLN A 95 23.92 -4.78 -2.61
N SER A 96 22.85 -3.99 -2.64
CA SER A 96 22.92 -2.53 -2.69
C SER A 96 23.04 -1.89 -1.31
N TYR A 97 23.96 -0.93 -1.18
CA TYR A 97 24.07 -0.07 0.01
C TYR A 97 23.17 1.17 -0.15
N ASP A 98 22.32 1.43 0.86
CA ASP A 98 21.37 2.53 1.17
C ASP A 98 20.89 3.49 0.06
N SER A 99 21.78 4.00 -0.78
CA SER A 99 21.52 5.01 -1.82
C SER A 99 20.50 4.58 -2.90
N GLN A 100 20.44 3.30 -3.23
CA GLN A 100 19.59 2.77 -4.32
C GLN A 100 18.31 2.08 -3.83
N VAL A 101 18.22 1.81 -2.52
CA VAL A 101 17.09 1.11 -1.87
C VAL A 101 15.76 1.79 -2.21
N SER A 102 15.72 3.12 -2.28
CA SER A 102 14.50 3.87 -2.63
C SER A 102 13.99 3.61 -4.06
N THR A 103 14.89 3.37 -5.01
CA THR A 103 14.52 3.08 -6.40
C THR A 103 13.98 1.66 -6.50
N PHE A 104 14.66 0.69 -5.87
CA PHE A 104 14.20 -0.69 -5.82
C PHE A 104 12.85 -0.82 -5.11
N LEU A 105 12.67 -0.18 -3.96
CA LEU A 105 11.38 -0.17 -3.25
C LEU A 105 10.23 0.40 -4.08
N ARG A 106 10.50 1.39 -4.95
CA ARG A 106 9.49 1.89 -5.88
C ARG A 106 9.07 0.80 -6.86
N VAL A 107 10.03 0.07 -7.45
CA VAL A 107 9.73 -1.06 -8.35
C VAL A 107 8.98 -2.16 -7.62
N LEU A 108 9.41 -2.53 -6.41
CA LEU A 108 8.73 -3.56 -5.60
C LEU A 108 7.31 -3.16 -5.23
N TYR A 109 7.08 -1.88 -4.90
CA TYR A 109 5.74 -1.36 -4.67
C TYR A 109 4.85 -1.49 -5.92
N SER A 110 5.36 -1.04 -7.08
CA SER A 110 4.62 -1.12 -8.33
C SER A 110 4.31 -2.56 -8.74
N LEU A 111 5.26 -3.47 -8.50
CA LEU A 111 5.07 -4.90 -8.69
C LEU A 111 3.97 -5.45 -7.78
N MET A 112 4.05 -5.21 -6.46
CA MET A 112 3.02 -5.72 -5.54
C MET A 112 1.64 -5.12 -5.84
N ALA A 113 1.57 -3.83 -6.22
CA ALA A 113 0.33 -3.20 -6.64
C ALA A 113 -0.24 -3.83 -7.93
N ALA A 114 0.63 -4.16 -8.89
CA ALA A 114 0.25 -4.90 -10.08
C ALA A 114 -0.25 -6.31 -9.75
N LEU A 115 0.43 -7.05 -8.86
CA LEU A 115 -0.02 -8.38 -8.43
C LEU A 115 -1.37 -8.34 -7.73
N VAL A 116 -1.62 -7.37 -6.84
CA VAL A 116 -2.95 -7.18 -6.22
C VAL A 116 -4.00 -6.88 -7.29
N ARG A 117 -3.68 -6.07 -8.30
CA ARG A 117 -4.61 -5.78 -9.40
C ARG A 117 -4.88 -6.99 -10.30
N TRP A 118 -3.86 -7.82 -10.54
CA TRP A 118 -3.94 -8.95 -11.46
C TRP A 118 -4.57 -10.20 -10.84
N PHE A 119 -4.30 -10.46 -9.56
CA PHE A 119 -4.67 -11.69 -8.87
C PHE A 119 -5.50 -11.46 -7.61
N GLY A 120 -5.70 -10.20 -7.21
CA GLY A 120 -6.54 -9.89 -6.06
C GLY A 120 -7.98 -10.28 -6.32
N THR A 121 -8.54 -11.08 -5.41
CA THR A 121 -9.98 -11.28 -5.35
C THR A 121 -10.64 -9.95 -4.96
N PRO A 122 -11.79 -9.56 -5.55
CA PRO A 122 -12.59 -8.48 -4.99
C PRO A 122 -13.06 -8.94 -3.62
N CYS A 123 -12.30 -8.57 -2.58
CA CYS A 123 -12.68 -8.79 -1.20
C CYS A 123 -14.02 -8.07 -1.00
N SER A 124 -15.04 -8.76 -0.49
CA SER A 124 -16.36 -8.21 -0.22
C SER A 124 -16.27 -7.03 0.75
N GLU A 125 -16.05 -5.84 0.20
CA GLU A 125 -16.57 -4.59 0.72
C GLU A 125 -17.90 -4.35 0.00
N GLU A 126 -18.99 -4.90 0.55
CA GLU A 126 -20.31 -4.29 0.34
C GLU A 126 -20.41 -3.06 1.25
N GLY A 127 -19.60 -2.05 0.95
CA GLY A 127 -20.08 -0.68 0.96
C GLY A 127 -20.76 -0.42 -0.39
N PRO A 128 -21.74 0.49 -0.50
CA PRO A 128 -22.43 0.71 -1.77
C PRO A 128 -21.41 1.09 -2.84
N ARG A 129 -21.22 0.16 -3.79
CA ARG A 129 -20.48 0.37 -5.03
C ARG A 129 -21.10 1.58 -5.74
N GLY A 130 -20.44 2.73 -5.62
CA GLY A 130 -20.48 3.73 -6.68
C GLY A 130 -19.94 3.06 -7.93
N GLN A 131 -20.81 2.86 -8.89
CA GLN A 131 -20.48 2.31 -10.20
C GLN A 131 -19.48 3.26 -10.91
N ASP A 132 -18.55 2.63 -11.63
CA ASP A 132 -17.74 3.17 -12.73
C ASP A 132 -16.51 4.02 -12.37
N ALA A 133 -15.36 3.34 -12.26
CA ALA A 133 -14.03 3.92 -12.43
C ALA A 133 -13.59 3.83 -13.90
N GLU A 134 -14.33 4.47 -14.79
CA GLU A 134 -13.78 5.04 -16.02
C GLU A 134 -13.58 6.53 -15.72
N GLY A 135 -12.36 7.04 -15.98
CA GLY A 135 -11.88 8.39 -15.66
C GLY A 135 -12.96 9.40 -15.30
N GLN A 136 -13.28 9.50 -14.00
CA GLN A 136 -14.25 10.47 -13.51
C GLN A 136 -13.61 11.84 -13.67
N VAL A 137 -14.00 12.56 -14.72
CA VAL A 137 -13.72 13.98 -14.88
C VAL A 137 -14.34 14.65 -13.66
N LEU A 138 -13.52 14.97 -12.65
CA LEU A 138 -13.94 15.72 -11.48
C LEU A 138 -14.73 16.93 -11.97
N SER A 139 -16.00 17.02 -11.60
CA SER A 139 -16.82 18.14 -12.03
C SER A 139 -16.15 19.43 -11.54
N SER A 140 -16.28 20.51 -12.32
CA SER A 140 -15.69 21.80 -11.97
C SER A 140 -16.05 22.25 -10.55
N GLN A 141 -17.21 21.83 -10.04
CA GLN A 141 -17.72 22.14 -8.70
C GLN A 141 -17.05 21.30 -7.60
N GLU A 142 -16.71 20.05 -7.86
CA GLU A 142 -15.97 19.20 -6.92
C GLU A 142 -14.51 19.63 -6.82
N MET A 143 -13.91 20.00 -7.96
CA MET A 143 -12.57 20.57 -8.01
C MET A 143 -12.51 21.91 -7.27
N GLU A 144 -13.51 22.78 -7.46
CA GLU A 144 -13.63 24.04 -6.72
C GLU A 144 -13.76 23.80 -5.20
N ARG A 145 -14.64 22.88 -4.78
CA ARG A 145 -14.78 22.50 -3.37
C ARG A 145 -13.48 21.97 -2.77
N PHE A 146 -12.76 21.13 -3.52
CA PHE A 146 -11.47 20.59 -3.09
C PHE A 146 -10.42 21.70 -2.90
N PHE A 147 -10.31 22.64 -3.85
CA PHE A 147 -9.36 23.75 -3.72
C PHE A 147 -9.75 24.73 -2.62
N LEU A 148 -11.05 25.03 -2.45
CA LEU A 148 -11.54 25.86 -1.35
C LEU A 148 -11.25 25.23 0.01
N ASP A 149 -11.43 23.91 0.13
CA ASP A 149 -11.12 23.18 1.35
C ASP A 149 -9.61 23.09 1.60
N TYR A 150 -8.80 22.86 0.56
CA TYR A 150 -7.34 22.91 0.66
C TYR A 150 -6.83 24.28 1.13
N VAL A 151 -7.35 25.37 0.56
CA VAL A 151 -7.00 26.74 0.97
C VAL A 151 -7.44 27.02 2.40
N ARG A 152 -8.63 26.55 2.81
CA ARG A 152 -9.12 26.63 4.19
C ARG A 152 -8.18 25.90 5.15
N GLN A 153 -7.87 24.63 4.86
CA GLN A 153 -6.97 23.81 5.68
C GLN A 153 -5.55 24.40 5.76
N LYS A 154 -5.05 24.99 4.66
CA LYS A 154 -3.75 25.68 4.66
C LYS A 154 -3.75 26.91 5.58
N ARG A 155 -4.81 27.74 5.54
CA ARG A 155 -4.93 28.92 6.41
C ARG A 155 -4.99 28.56 7.89
N ILE A 156 -5.70 27.48 8.23
CA ILE A 156 -5.78 26.99 9.62
C ILE A 156 -4.41 26.46 10.07
N ALA A 157 -3.70 25.71 9.22
CA ALA A 157 -2.36 25.21 9.52
C ALA A 157 -1.30 26.33 9.69
N GLU A 158 -1.48 27.47 9.01
CA GLU A 158 -0.62 28.66 9.12
C GLU A 158 -0.97 29.56 10.33
N GLY A 159 -1.96 29.18 11.16
CA GLY A 159 -2.29 29.87 12.41
C GLY A 159 -3.23 31.07 12.26
N ASN A 160 -3.80 31.30 11.07
CA ASN A 160 -4.82 32.33 10.85
C ASN A 160 -6.20 31.76 11.18
N VAL A 161 -6.60 31.84 12.45
CA VAL A 161 -7.93 31.45 12.91
C VAL A 161 -8.83 32.69 12.85
N SER A 162 -9.75 32.70 11.87
CA SER A 162 -10.98 33.50 11.97
C SER A 162 -11.99 32.64 12.71
N ASP A 163 -12.51 33.16 13.80
CA ASP A 163 -13.52 32.53 14.64
C ASP A 163 -14.86 32.55 13.89
N SER A 164 -15.30 31.40 13.40
CA SER A 164 -16.70 31.16 13.02
C SER A 164 -16.98 29.66 12.84
N ASP A 165 -17.76 29.18 13.79
CA ASP A 165 -18.75 28.09 13.75
C ASP A 165 -18.29 26.65 14.09
N ASP A 166 -18.60 26.28 15.33
CA ASP A 166 -18.89 24.92 15.81
C ASP A 166 -20.38 24.60 15.59
N GLU A 167 -20.66 23.40 15.06
CA GLU A 167 -21.79 22.46 15.30
C GLU A 167 -21.65 21.38 14.19
N GLU A 168 -21.61 20.07 14.42
CA GLU A 168 -22.62 19.23 15.08
C GLU A 168 -22.04 17.81 15.30
N ALA A 169 -22.39 17.16 16.42
CA ALA A 169 -21.97 15.81 16.78
C ALA A 169 -23.12 14.79 16.67
N GLY A 170 -22.91 13.73 15.87
CA GLY A 170 -23.28 12.35 16.18
C GLY A 170 -24.72 11.85 15.95
N ARG A 171 -24.83 10.73 15.21
CA ARG A 171 -25.62 9.54 15.64
C ARG A 171 -25.22 8.29 14.85
N TYR A 172 -24.79 7.27 15.58
CA TYR A 172 -24.64 5.88 15.15
C TYR A 172 -25.96 5.14 15.39
N HIS A 173 -26.33 4.20 14.52
CA HIS A 173 -27.35 3.19 14.81
C HIS A 173 -26.82 1.79 14.44
N LEU A 174 -26.66 0.94 15.45
CA LEU A 174 -26.32 -0.48 15.35
C LEU A 174 -27.61 -1.33 15.25
N VAL A 175 -27.54 -2.45 14.51
CA VAL A 175 -28.54 -3.52 14.39
C VAL A 175 -27.98 -4.80 15.06
N PRO A 176 -28.79 -5.68 15.70
CA PRO A 176 -28.31 -6.90 16.38
C PRO A 176 -28.24 -8.15 15.47
N PRO A 177 -27.61 -9.25 15.94
CA PRO A 177 -26.99 -10.30 15.11
C PRO A 177 -27.80 -11.60 14.97
N ALA A 178 -27.36 -12.48 14.06
CA ALA A 178 -27.67 -13.92 14.05
C ALA A 178 -26.44 -14.75 13.61
N GLU A 179 -26.28 -15.91 14.25
CA GLU A 179 -25.13 -16.82 14.35
C GLU A 179 -24.87 -17.76 13.13
N PRO A 180 -23.72 -18.47 13.10
CA PRO A 180 -23.07 -18.99 11.89
C PRO A 180 -23.36 -20.48 11.59
N GLN A 181 -22.98 -20.90 10.37
CA GLN A 181 -22.75 -22.32 10.04
C GLN A 181 -21.40 -22.49 9.34
N ALA A 182 -20.62 -23.45 9.83
CA ALA A 182 -19.37 -23.92 9.26
C ALA A 182 -19.57 -24.64 7.91
N PRO A 183 -18.49 -24.93 7.17
CA PRO A 183 -17.92 -26.26 7.32
C PRO A 183 -16.39 -26.32 7.40
N THR A 184 -15.97 -27.36 8.12
CA THR A 184 -14.67 -28.03 8.19
C THR A 184 -14.07 -28.41 6.83
N ALA A 185 -12.74 -28.36 6.73
CA ALA A 185 -11.99 -29.39 6.02
C ALA A 185 -10.56 -29.49 6.56
N GLU A 186 -10.20 -30.69 7.00
CA GLU A 186 -8.85 -31.14 7.27
C GLU A 186 -8.10 -31.44 5.95
N ALA A 187 -6.76 -31.37 6.05
CA ALA A 187 -5.77 -32.21 5.37
C ALA A 187 -5.34 -31.94 3.90
N GLU A 188 -4.02 -32.11 3.74
CA GLU A 188 -3.29 -32.63 2.57
C GLU A 188 -2.76 -31.69 1.47
N GLY A 189 -1.43 -31.78 1.31
CA GLY A 189 -0.68 -31.38 0.11
C GLY A 189 0.01 -30.02 0.24
N GLU A 190 1.35 -30.02 0.39
CA GLU A 190 2.16 -28.85 0.02
C GLU A 190 2.00 -28.62 -1.50
N VAL A 191 0.96 -27.89 -1.89
CA VAL A 191 0.87 -27.35 -3.24
C VAL A 191 1.92 -26.24 -3.31
N PRO A 192 2.89 -26.31 -4.24
CA PRO A 192 3.88 -25.25 -4.39
C PRO A 192 3.16 -23.93 -4.68
N LEU A 193 3.64 -22.83 -4.07
CA LEU A 193 3.02 -21.52 -4.26
C LEU A 193 3.01 -21.17 -5.77
N PRO A 194 1.91 -20.59 -6.28
CA PRO A 194 1.93 -19.93 -7.58
C PRO A 194 3.06 -18.88 -7.65
N SER A 195 3.61 -18.63 -8.83
CA SER A 195 4.75 -17.72 -9.02
C SER A 195 4.51 -16.32 -8.43
N HIS A 196 3.32 -15.75 -8.61
CA HIS A 196 2.94 -14.45 -8.02
C HIS A 196 2.98 -14.45 -6.47
N ALA A 197 2.55 -15.54 -5.84
CA ALA A 197 2.54 -15.69 -4.39
C ALA A 197 3.95 -15.97 -3.85
N GLN A 198 4.76 -16.77 -4.55
CA GLN A 198 6.16 -16.99 -4.21
C GLN A 198 6.94 -15.66 -4.27
N LEU A 199 6.71 -14.86 -5.31
CA LEU A 199 7.35 -13.55 -5.44
C LEU A 199 6.93 -12.58 -4.33
N ALA A 200 5.65 -12.55 -3.97
CA ALA A 200 5.18 -11.75 -2.83
C ALA A 200 5.83 -12.17 -1.51
N LYS A 201 6.05 -13.47 -1.30
CA LYS A 201 6.80 -14.00 -0.15
C LYS A 201 8.25 -13.52 -0.15
N ASP A 202 8.95 -13.63 -1.28
CA ASP A 202 10.35 -13.21 -1.41
C ASP A 202 10.55 -11.70 -1.14
N VAL A 203 9.59 -10.88 -1.61
CA VAL A 203 9.55 -9.44 -1.35
C VAL A 203 9.28 -9.16 0.13
N LEU A 204 8.32 -9.86 0.73
CA LEU A 204 7.94 -9.70 2.13
C LEU A 204 9.14 -9.98 3.05
N GLU A 205 9.89 -11.05 2.80
CA GLU A 205 11.08 -11.41 3.58
C GLU A 205 12.14 -10.29 3.58
N ARG A 206 12.43 -9.70 2.42
CA ARG A 206 13.39 -8.59 2.30
C ARG A 206 12.88 -7.31 2.94
N CYS A 207 11.58 -7.03 2.80
CA CYS A 207 10.95 -5.88 3.44
C CYS A 207 11.03 -5.95 4.97
N ILE A 208 10.92 -7.14 5.58
CA ILE A 208 11.08 -7.30 7.04
C ILE A 208 12.45 -6.77 7.51
N HIS A 209 13.52 -7.05 6.78
CA HIS A 209 14.86 -6.55 7.12
C HIS A 209 14.99 -5.03 6.95
N LEU A 210 14.33 -4.46 5.95
CA LEU A 210 14.36 -3.02 5.66
C LEU A 210 13.49 -2.17 6.60
N LEU A 211 12.62 -2.79 7.42
CA LEU A 211 11.84 -2.06 8.41
C LEU A 211 12.70 -1.33 9.44
N SER A 212 13.93 -1.79 9.70
CA SER A 212 14.85 -1.16 10.65
C SER A 212 15.83 -0.17 10.01
N HIS A 213 15.62 0.17 8.74
CA HIS A 213 16.48 1.09 8.01
C HIS A 213 16.46 2.51 8.62
N GLY A 214 17.60 3.21 8.63
CA GLY A 214 17.75 4.53 9.28
C GLY A 214 16.87 5.64 8.68
N SER A 215 16.62 5.59 7.37
CA SER A 215 15.75 6.56 6.69
C SER A 215 14.25 6.30 6.92
N LEU A 216 13.54 7.30 7.47
CA LEU A 216 12.08 7.27 7.67
C LEU A 216 11.33 7.04 6.34
N ARG A 217 11.78 7.68 5.25
CA ARG A 217 11.15 7.53 3.93
C ARG A 217 11.20 6.08 3.44
N VAL A 218 12.30 5.39 3.70
CA VAL A 218 12.47 3.96 3.37
C VAL A 218 11.52 3.13 4.24
N ARG A 219 11.50 3.34 5.57
CA ARG A 219 10.59 2.61 6.47
C ARG A 219 9.12 2.75 6.08
N LEU A 220 8.68 3.97 5.74
CA LEU A 220 7.30 4.22 5.27
C LEU A 220 6.99 3.48 3.97
N LYS A 221 7.92 3.46 3.01
CA LYS A 221 7.73 2.73 1.76
C LYS A 221 7.77 1.22 1.92
N VAL A 222 8.60 0.71 2.82
CA VAL A 222 8.58 -0.70 3.18
C VAL A 222 7.21 -1.08 3.77
N LEU A 223 6.65 -0.26 4.66
CA LEU A 223 5.30 -0.51 5.21
C LEU A 223 4.22 -0.49 4.12
N ASP A 224 4.34 0.38 3.10
CA ASP A 224 3.45 0.37 1.92
C ASP A 224 3.53 -0.94 1.15
N VAL A 225 4.75 -1.46 0.92
CA VAL A 225 4.96 -2.73 0.21
C VAL A 225 4.44 -3.92 1.03
N LEU A 226 4.72 -3.95 2.33
CA LEU A 226 4.30 -5.02 3.23
C LEU A 226 2.78 -5.22 3.24
N GLU A 227 2.01 -4.12 3.24
CA GLU A 227 0.55 -4.20 3.18
C GLU A 227 0.07 -4.91 1.91
N LEU A 228 0.67 -4.59 0.76
CA LEU A 228 0.33 -5.24 -0.51
C LEU A 228 0.76 -6.71 -0.52
N CYS A 229 1.94 -7.04 0.02
CA CYS A 229 2.39 -8.43 0.16
C CYS A 229 1.41 -9.28 0.98
N VAL A 230 0.90 -8.73 2.09
CA VAL A 230 -0.11 -9.41 2.93
C VAL A 230 -1.39 -9.65 2.14
N THR A 231 -1.85 -8.68 1.35
CA THR A 231 -3.02 -8.84 0.48
C THR A 231 -2.82 -9.92 -0.58
N VAL A 232 -1.65 -9.98 -1.24
CA VAL A 232 -1.34 -11.02 -2.24
C VAL A 232 -1.25 -12.41 -1.60
N LEU A 233 -0.69 -12.51 -0.39
CA LEU A 233 -0.49 -13.80 0.29
C LEU A 233 -1.71 -14.30 1.07
N HIS A 234 -2.75 -13.48 1.24
CA HIS A 234 -3.96 -13.84 1.98
C HIS A 234 -4.61 -15.17 1.54
N PRO A 235 -4.76 -15.49 0.24
CA PRO A 235 -5.30 -16.78 -0.19
C PRO A 235 -4.44 -17.98 0.23
N HIS A 236 -3.18 -17.74 0.60
CA HIS A 236 -2.18 -18.75 0.96
C HIS A 236 -1.82 -18.68 2.45
N GLY A 237 -2.83 -18.82 3.32
CA GLY A 237 -2.69 -18.70 4.78
C GLY A 237 -1.53 -19.49 5.39
N ASN A 238 -1.27 -20.71 4.92
CA ASN A 238 -0.16 -21.56 5.38
C ASN A 238 1.22 -20.90 5.24
N HIS A 239 1.39 -19.99 4.28
CA HIS A 239 2.62 -19.23 4.10
C HIS A 239 2.54 -17.83 4.72
N LEU A 240 1.36 -17.21 4.75
CA LEU A 240 1.16 -15.90 5.36
C LEU A 240 1.39 -15.94 6.89
N LEU A 241 0.87 -16.95 7.60
CA LEU A 241 0.96 -17.00 9.08
C LEU A 241 2.42 -17.08 9.59
N PRO A 242 3.30 -17.96 9.05
CA PRO A 242 4.73 -17.94 9.41
C PRO A 242 5.41 -16.60 9.09
N MET A 243 5.03 -15.96 7.99
CA MET A 243 5.55 -14.64 7.63
C MET A 243 5.08 -13.55 8.59
N ALA A 244 3.81 -13.57 8.98
CA ALA A 244 3.25 -12.67 9.99
C ALA A 244 3.99 -12.82 11.33
N HIS A 245 4.39 -14.05 11.68
CA HIS A 245 5.26 -14.27 12.83
C HIS A 245 6.65 -13.65 12.69
N ARG A 246 7.30 -13.82 11.54
CA ARG A 246 8.62 -13.20 11.27
C ARG A 246 8.56 -11.67 11.21
N LEU A 247 7.46 -11.11 10.70
CA LEU A 247 7.21 -9.68 10.62
C LEU A 247 6.95 -9.06 12.01
N TRP A 248 6.32 -9.80 12.92
CA TRP A 248 5.80 -9.27 14.18
C TRP A 248 6.82 -8.45 15.01
N PRO A 249 8.04 -8.93 15.32
CA PRO A 249 8.97 -8.18 16.16
C PRO A 249 9.36 -6.83 15.55
N ALA A 250 9.61 -6.83 14.23
CA ALA A 250 9.92 -5.61 13.49
C ALA A 250 8.71 -4.65 13.50
N LEU A 251 7.51 -5.15 13.24
CA LEU A 251 6.29 -4.34 13.25
C LEU A 251 6.00 -3.72 14.63
N VAL A 252 6.12 -4.48 15.72
CA VAL A 252 5.96 -3.97 17.09
C VAL A 252 6.93 -2.82 17.37
N SER A 253 8.19 -2.95 16.94
CA SER A 253 9.17 -1.86 17.13
C SER A 253 8.77 -0.57 16.41
N ARG A 254 8.12 -0.69 15.23
CA ARG A 254 7.59 0.46 14.47
C ARG A 254 6.33 1.05 15.09
N LEU A 255 5.49 0.22 15.71
CA LEU A 255 4.27 0.63 16.40
C LEU A 255 4.54 1.36 17.72
N THR A 256 5.64 1.04 18.40
CA THR A 256 5.84 1.48 19.80
C THR A 256 7.02 2.41 20.02
N SER A 257 7.99 2.43 19.11
CA SER A 257 9.30 3.02 19.37
C SER A 257 9.92 3.66 18.12
N ASP A 258 9.09 4.26 17.26
CA ASP A 258 9.53 4.93 16.04
C ASP A 258 8.89 6.32 15.90
N ASP A 259 9.28 7.03 14.85
CA ASP A 259 8.68 8.28 14.41
C ASP A 259 7.16 8.14 14.29
N PRO A 260 6.38 9.12 14.75
CA PRO A 260 4.92 9.00 14.74
C PRO A 260 4.28 8.80 13.36
N LEU A 261 4.93 9.23 12.26
CA LEU A 261 4.46 8.91 10.90
C LEU A 261 4.63 7.41 10.60
N ALA A 262 5.74 6.81 11.05
CA ALA A 262 5.96 5.37 10.94
C ALA A 262 4.98 4.59 11.83
N VAL A 263 4.69 5.06 13.04
CA VAL A 263 3.68 4.47 13.93
C VAL A 263 2.31 4.47 13.28
N LEU A 264 1.87 5.64 12.76
CA LEU A 264 0.60 5.78 12.05
C LEU A 264 0.49 4.80 10.89
N ARG A 265 1.56 4.68 10.09
CA ARG A 265 1.56 3.78 8.94
C ARG A 265 1.60 2.31 9.35
N ALA A 266 2.40 1.96 10.34
CA ALA A 266 2.50 0.61 10.89
C ALA A 266 1.18 0.15 11.52
N PHE A 267 0.43 1.06 12.13
CA PHE A 267 -0.90 0.77 12.66
C PHE A 267 -1.87 0.35 11.55
N LYS A 268 -1.86 1.03 10.40
CA LYS A 268 -2.65 0.61 9.23
C LYS A 268 -2.25 -0.79 8.75
N VAL A 269 -0.95 -1.08 8.68
CA VAL A 269 -0.44 -2.42 8.33
C VAL A 269 -0.92 -3.47 9.34
N LEU A 270 -0.95 -3.14 10.63
CA LEU A 270 -1.48 -4.03 11.68
C LEU A 270 -2.97 -4.32 11.47
N CYS A 271 -3.79 -3.32 11.14
CA CYS A 271 -5.21 -3.52 10.83
C CYS A 271 -5.38 -4.47 9.65
N THR A 272 -4.64 -4.26 8.55
CA THR A 272 -4.68 -5.16 7.38
C THR A 272 -4.20 -6.57 7.75
N LEU A 273 -3.15 -6.70 8.56
CA LEU A 273 -2.64 -7.99 9.00
C LEU A 273 -3.66 -8.74 9.88
N ALA A 274 -4.35 -8.04 10.78
CA ALA A 274 -5.40 -8.64 11.60
C ALA A 274 -6.61 -9.08 10.75
N GLN A 275 -7.04 -8.25 9.80
CA GLN A 275 -8.12 -8.61 8.87
C GLN A 275 -7.80 -9.86 8.04
N LYS A 276 -6.53 -10.08 7.69
CA LYS A 276 -6.09 -11.19 6.82
C LYS A 276 -5.60 -12.43 7.58
N CYS A 277 -5.14 -12.28 8.82
CA CYS A 277 -4.62 -13.39 9.64
C CYS A 277 -5.56 -13.82 10.78
N GLY A 278 -6.61 -13.05 11.07
CA GLY A 278 -7.58 -13.36 12.12
C GLY A 278 -6.97 -13.43 13.53
N ASP A 279 -7.51 -14.33 14.34
CA ASP A 279 -7.17 -14.60 15.74
C ASP A 279 -5.71 -15.00 15.99
N PHE A 280 -4.95 -15.39 14.95
CA PHE A 280 -3.52 -15.75 15.05
C PHE A 280 -2.67 -14.71 15.78
N LEU A 281 -3.02 -13.42 15.65
CA LEU A 281 -2.28 -12.32 16.27
C LEU A 281 -2.84 -11.90 17.64
N ARG A 282 -3.96 -12.47 18.08
CA ARG A 282 -4.71 -12.08 19.28
C ARG A 282 -3.83 -11.99 20.53
N GLN A 283 -3.15 -13.08 20.87
CA GLN A 283 -2.31 -13.15 22.07
C GLN A 283 -1.10 -12.20 22.02
N ARG A 284 -0.57 -11.96 20.82
CA ARG A 284 0.59 -11.09 20.63
C ARG A 284 0.18 -9.62 20.71
N PHE A 285 -0.92 -9.27 20.06
CA PHE A 285 -1.50 -7.93 20.12
C PHE A 285 -1.84 -7.52 21.55
N SER A 286 -2.54 -8.38 22.28
CA SER A 286 -2.95 -8.12 23.67
C SER A 286 -1.77 -7.93 24.62
N LYS A 287 -0.66 -8.64 24.39
CA LYS A 287 0.55 -8.55 25.21
C LYS A 287 1.47 -7.39 24.83
N ASP A 288 1.75 -7.21 23.54
CA ASP A 288 2.87 -6.38 23.10
C ASP A 288 2.45 -4.97 22.66
N VAL A 289 1.23 -4.81 22.14
CA VAL A 289 0.77 -3.58 21.45
C VAL A 289 -0.35 -2.89 22.21
N LEU A 290 -1.42 -3.61 22.59
CA LEU A 290 -2.60 -3.04 23.23
C LEU A 290 -2.29 -2.21 24.49
N PRO A 291 -1.45 -2.67 25.44
CA PRO A 291 -1.16 -1.89 26.65
C PRO A 291 -0.45 -0.56 26.34
N LYS A 292 0.40 -0.54 25.30
CA LYS A 292 1.14 0.64 24.87
C LYS A 292 0.27 1.62 24.08
N LEU A 293 -0.66 1.11 23.26
CA LEU A 293 -1.66 1.96 22.60
C LEU A 293 -2.59 2.59 23.63
N ALA A 294 -3.07 1.82 24.60
CA ALA A 294 -3.93 2.32 25.67
C ALA A 294 -3.22 3.39 26.52
N SER A 295 -1.97 3.17 26.93
CA SER A 295 -1.21 4.16 27.70
C SER A 295 -0.94 5.44 26.89
N SER A 296 -0.64 5.31 25.59
CA SER A 296 -0.49 6.44 24.68
C SER A 296 -1.78 7.27 24.58
N LEU A 297 -2.93 6.61 24.34
CA LEU A 297 -4.23 7.28 24.26
C LEU A 297 -4.61 7.98 25.58
N LEU A 298 -4.38 7.34 26.72
CA LEU A 298 -4.60 7.95 28.04
C LEU A 298 -3.71 9.17 28.26
N SER A 299 -2.44 9.12 27.81
CA SER A 299 -1.53 10.27 27.89
C SER A 299 -1.97 11.45 27.00
N GLN A 300 -2.61 11.15 25.86
CA GLN A 300 -3.10 12.15 24.90
C GLN A 300 -4.50 12.69 25.22
N ALA A 301 -5.29 11.97 26.04
CA ALA A 301 -6.63 12.36 26.46
C ALA A 301 -6.74 13.79 27.04
N PRO A 302 -5.89 14.25 27.99
CA PRO A 302 -6.02 15.60 28.53
C PRO A 302 -5.67 16.70 27.51
N ALA A 303 -4.76 16.40 26.57
CA ALA A 303 -4.38 17.35 25.52
C ALA A 303 -5.48 17.46 24.45
N SER A 304 -6.09 16.34 24.07
CA SER A 304 -7.22 16.32 23.12
C SER A 304 -8.51 16.87 23.71
N ALA A 305 -8.77 16.68 25.01
CA ALA A 305 -9.96 17.23 25.67
C ALA A 305 -9.97 18.77 25.76
N ARG A 306 -8.80 19.41 25.67
CA ARG A 306 -8.63 20.88 25.72
C ARG A 306 -8.18 21.46 24.39
N ALA A 307 -8.30 20.68 23.32
CA ALA A 307 -7.81 21.02 22.01
C ALA A 307 -8.73 22.01 21.30
N GLY A 308 -8.16 23.09 20.76
CA GLY A 308 -8.83 23.97 19.80
C GLY A 308 -8.76 23.42 18.36
N PRO A 309 -9.35 24.12 17.37
CA PRO A 309 -9.45 23.66 15.99
C PRO A 309 -8.10 23.35 15.32
N VAL A 310 -7.01 24.00 15.76
CA VAL A 310 -5.64 23.77 15.27
C VAL A 310 -5.14 22.35 15.59
N TYR A 311 -5.65 21.72 16.65
CA TYR A 311 -5.24 20.36 17.02
C TYR A 311 -5.54 19.34 15.92
N SER A 312 -6.60 19.53 15.14
CA SER A 312 -6.99 18.65 14.02
C SER A 312 -5.91 18.52 12.94
N HIS A 313 -5.03 19.52 12.82
CA HIS A 313 -3.91 19.51 11.88
C HIS A 313 -2.64 18.89 12.46
N THR A 314 -2.61 18.62 13.77
CA THR A 314 -1.45 18.01 14.43
C THR A 314 -1.34 16.53 14.08
N LEU A 315 -0.11 16.05 14.09
CA LEU A 315 0.16 14.64 13.89
C LEU A 315 -0.35 13.79 15.09
N ALA A 316 -0.37 14.36 16.30
CA ALA A 316 -0.93 13.70 17.48
C ALA A 316 -2.42 13.37 17.29
N PHE A 317 -3.20 14.34 16.79
CA PHE A 317 -4.60 14.11 16.43
C PHE A 317 -4.76 13.03 15.36
N LYS A 318 -3.97 13.08 14.28
CA LYS A 318 -4.05 12.08 13.20
C LYS A 318 -3.76 10.66 13.69
N LEU A 319 -2.79 10.52 14.61
CA LEU A 319 -2.46 9.24 15.23
C LEU A 319 -3.57 8.76 16.17
N GLN A 320 -4.08 9.64 17.04
CA GLN A 320 -5.20 9.33 17.93
C GLN A 320 -6.45 8.92 17.14
N LEU A 321 -6.79 9.67 16.09
CA LEU A 321 -7.92 9.39 15.22
C LEU A 321 -7.78 8.03 14.54
N ALA A 322 -6.62 7.74 13.95
CA ALA A 322 -6.38 6.47 13.28
C ALA A 322 -6.48 5.28 14.25
N VAL A 323 -5.90 5.40 15.45
CA VAL A 323 -6.00 4.34 16.46
C VAL A 323 -7.45 4.15 16.90
N LEU A 324 -8.19 5.22 17.22
CA LEU A 324 -9.58 5.11 17.67
C LEU A 324 -10.53 4.57 16.58
N GLN A 325 -10.33 4.94 15.32
CA GLN A 325 -11.11 4.43 14.20
C GLN A 325 -10.80 2.95 13.89
N GLY A 326 -9.54 2.54 14.03
CA GLY A 326 -9.12 1.17 13.71
C GLY A 326 -9.21 0.17 14.86
N LEU A 327 -9.22 0.62 16.12
CA LEU A 327 -9.17 -0.30 17.27
C LEU A 327 -10.41 -1.20 17.38
N GLY A 328 -11.59 -0.69 17.02
CA GLY A 328 -12.83 -1.47 17.04
C GLY A 328 -12.77 -2.66 16.08
N SER A 329 -12.56 -2.38 14.79
CA SER A 329 -12.42 -3.43 13.77
C SER A 329 -11.21 -4.33 14.01
N LEU A 330 -10.13 -3.80 14.59
CA LEU A 330 -8.97 -4.60 15.00
C LEU A 330 -9.34 -5.60 16.09
N CYS A 331 -10.09 -5.20 17.11
CA CYS A 331 -10.54 -6.11 18.18
C CYS A 331 -11.53 -7.16 17.67
N GLU A 332 -12.42 -6.79 16.74
CA GLU A 332 -13.35 -7.72 16.08
C GLU A 332 -12.60 -8.75 15.24
N ASN A 333 -11.69 -8.33 14.36
CA ASN A 333 -10.91 -9.24 13.52
C ASN A 333 -9.98 -10.19 14.31
N LEU A 334 -9.64 -9.84 15.55
CA LEU A 334 -8.79 -10.63 16.44
C LEU A 334 -9.59 -11.50 17.43
N ASP A 335 -10.93 -11.52 17.35
CA ASP A 335 -11.82 -12.23 18.27
C ASP A 335 -11.51 -11.96 19.75
N MET A 336 -11.28 -10.69 20.09
CA MET A 336 -10.94 -10.26 21.45
C MET A 336 -12.13 -10.29 22.43
N GLY A 337 -13.35 -10.54 21.94
CA GLY A 337 -14.59 -10.54 22.71
C GLY A 337 -14.93 -11.84 23.45
N GLU A 338 -14.21 -12.94 23.16
CA GLU A 338 -14.39 -14.25 23.83
C GLU A 338 -13.45 -14.45 25.03
#